data_AF-A0A7V8VYE5-F1
#
_entry.id   AF-A0A7V8VYE5-F1
#
_cell.length_a   1.000
_cell.length_b   1.000
_cell.length_c   1.000
_cell.angle_alpha   90.00
_cell.angle_beta   90.00
_cell.angle_gamma   90.00
#
_symmetry.space_group_name_H-M   'P 1'
#
loop_
_entity.id
_entity.type
_entity.pdbx_description
1 polymer ?
#
loop_
_entity_poly.entity_id
_entity_poly.type
_entity_poly.pdbx_seq_one_letter_code
_entity_poly.pdbx_strand_id
1 'polypeptide(L)'
;METSAGVYRSGVAFLKRFVRDVRSRRLTGMSQQIAYNILFALGPLLMFVTAFCGFVTQRLNAGSANPVKPVTDWLSANLPREAAQFLEEPVANALTTSPDFLLSFGGLVALIGARGAMGAIMEGLNEAYGVRETRSWVIRTGTAVGLTVALAVALIVSATALILSSEAGRDIA
;
A
#
# COMPACT_ATOMS: atom_id res chain seq x y z
N MET A 1 4.17 -23.04 46.35
CA MET A 1 4.13 -21.58 46.06
C MET A 1 5.42 -21.05 45.42
N GLU A 2 6.47 -21.86 45.20
CA GLU A 2 7.77 -21.41 44.66
C GLU A 2 7.88 -21.23 43.13
N THR A 3 6.95 -21.76 42.33
CA THR A 3 7.07 -21.77 40.87
C THR A 3 6.81 -20.41 40.19
N SER A 4 6.14 -19.47 40.86
CA SER A 4 5.74 -18.19 40.23
C SER A 4 6.87 -17.15 40.17
N ALA A 5 7.80 -17.18 41.14
CA ALA A 5 8.92 -16.23 41.20
C ALA A 5 10.01 -16.47 40.13
N GLY A 6 10.16 -17.73 39.68
CA GLY A 6 11.12 -18.10 38.63
C GLY A 6 10.69 -17.65 37.22
N VAL A 7 9.38 -17.67 36.94
CA VAL A 7 8.80 -17.23 35.66
C VAL A 7 8.87 -15.71 35.52
N TYR A 8 8.70 -14.96 36.61
CA TYR A 8 8.82 -13.49 36.56
C TYR A 8 10.25 -13.02 36.28
N ARG A 9 11.27 -13.67 36.89
CA ARG A 9 12.68 -13.41 36.56
C ARG A 9 13.03 -13.81 35.12
N SER A 10 12.43 -14.88 34.58
CA SER A 10 12.68 -15.29 33.20
C SER A 10 12.01 -14.35 32.18
N GLY A 11 10.80 -13.86 32.46
CA GLY A 11 10.09 -12.88 31.62
C GLY A 11 10.81 -11.53 31.57
N VAL A 12 11.24 -11.01 32.71
CA VAL A 12 12.02 -9.75 32.76
C VAL A 12 13.39 -9.92 32.11
N ALA A 13 14.05 -11.07 32.29
CA ALA A 13 15.33 -11.35 31.63
C ALA A 13 15.17 -11.51 30.11
N PHE A 14 14.10 -12.15 29.64
CA PHE A 14 13.75 -12.24 28.23
C PHE A 14 13.49 -10.86 27.63
N LEU A 15 12.66 -10.04 28.28
CA LEU A 15 12.36 -8.68 27.82
C LEU A 15 13.62 -7.81 27.78
N LYS A 16 14.50 -7.91 28.79
CA LYS A 16 15.77 -7.17 28.85
C LYS A 16 16.79 -7.64 27.81
N ARG A 17 16.73 -8.91 27.38
CA ARG A 17 17.52 -9.43 26.24
C ARG A 17 16.91 -9.00 24.92
N PHE A 18 15.61 -9.10 24.76
CA PHE A 18 14.87 -8.65 23.58
C PHE A 18 15.09 -7.17 23.30
N VAL A 19 14.89 -6.29 24.30
CA VAL A 19 15.14 -4.84 24.16
C VAL A 19 16.59 -4.55 23.81
N ARG A 20 17.53 -5.32 24.37
CA ARG A 20 18.96 -5.19 24.05
C ARG A 20 19.25 -5.65 22.63
N ASP A 21 18.66 -6.74 22.15
CA ASP A 21 18.83 -7.25 20.79
C ASP A 21 18.17 -6.33 19.76
N VAL A 22 17.01 -5.76 20.08
CA VAL A 22 16.33 -4.75 19.23
C VAL A 22 17.18 -3.48 19.12
N ARG A 23 17.84 -3.08 20.20
CA ARG A 23 18.69 -1.88 20.24
C ARG A 23 20.11 -2.12 19.70
N SER A 24 20.66 -3.33 19.86
CA SER A 24 22.00 -3.69 19.40
C SER A 24 22.05 -3.97 17.90
N ARG A 25 20.97 -4.55 17.36
CA ARG A 25 20.76 -4.65 15.91
C ARG A 25 20.32 -3.28 15.38
N ARG A 26 20.71 -2.93 14.16
CA ARG A 26 20.33 -1.66 13.50
C ARG A 26 18.83 -1.58 13.15
N LEU A 27 17.98 -2.34 13.82
CA LEU A 27 16.54 -2.50 13.55
C LEU A 27 15.79 -1.18 13.70
N THR A 28 16.18 -0.32 14.66
CA THR A 28 15.58 1.01 14.79
C THR A 28 15.86 1.86 13.55
N GLY A 29 17.12 1.89 13.06
CA GLY A 29 17.46 2.61 11.84
C GLY A 29 16.78 2.06 10.59
N MET A 30 16.67 0.73 10.47
CA MET A 30 15.97 0.08 9.37
C MET A 30 14.46 0.37 9.39
N SER A 31 13.83 0.37 10.57
CA SER A 31 12.41 0.71 10.69
C SER A 31 12.12 2.15 10.24
N GLN A 32 13.02 3.09 10.56
CA GLN A 32 12.95 4.48 10.07
C GLN A 32 13.11 4.56 8.56
N GLN A 33 14.08 3.84 7.97
CA GLN A 33 14.29 3.79 6.53
C GLN A 33 13.06 3.24 5.78
N ILE A 34 12.46 2.16 6.31
CA ILE A 34 11.25 1.56 5.76
C ILE A 34 10.09 2.57 5.84
N ALA A 35 9.86 3.16 7.02
CA ALA A 35 8.77 4.11 7.23
C ALA A 35 8.88 5.35 6.32
N TYR A 36 10.09 5.91 6.18
CA TYR A 36 10.33 7.07 5.32
C TYR A 36 10.07 6.73 3.84
N ASN A 37 10.57 5.59 3.36
CA ASN A 37 10.35 5.18 1.97
C ASN A 37 8.88 4.89 1.68
N ILE A 38 8.15 4.28 2.61
CA ILE A 38 6.70 4.07 2.46
C ILE A 38 5.98 5.41 2.43
N LEU A 39 6.25 6.31 3.39
CA LEU A 39 5.60 7.61 3.47
C LEU A 39 5.84 8.45 2.22
N PHE A 40 7.06 8.42 1.68
CA PHE A 40 7.39 9.07 0.42
C PHE A 40 6.64 8.46 -0.78
N ALA A 41 6.50 7.12 -0.82
CA ALA A 41 5.79 6.43 -1.89
C ALA A 41 4.25 6.64 -1.84
N LEU A 42 3.69 6.99 -0.68
CA LEU A 42 2.24 7.17 -0.53
C LEU A 42 1.68 8.28 -1.42
N GLY A 43 2.35 9.43 -1.54
CA GLY A 43 1.85 10.54 -2.35
C GLY A 43 1.64 10.15 -3.83
N PRO A 44 2.69 9.67 -4.52
CA PRO A 44 2.58 9.16 -5.89
C PRO A 44 1.62 7.98 -6.03
N LEU A 45 1.56 7.09 -5.04
CA LEU A 45 0.63 5.95 -5.05
C LEU A 45 -0.82 6.43 -5.01
N LEU A 46 -1.16 7.38 -4.14
CA LEU A 46 -2.51 7.95 -4.05
C LEU A 46 -2.89 8.65 -5.35
N MET A 47 -1.96 9.38 -5.96
CA MET A 47 -2.16 10.01 -7.27
C MET A 47 -2.46 8.95 -8.34
N PHE A 48 -1.67 7.87 -8.39
CA PHE A 48 -1.89 6.76 -9.31
C PHE A 48 -3.23 6.05 -9.10
N VAL A 49 -3.57 5.70 -7.86
CA VAL A 49 -4.84 5.02 -7.51
C VAL A 49 -6.04 5.88 -7.90
N THR A 50 -5.97 7.18 -7.65
CA THR A 50 -7.06 8.10 -8.00
C THR A 50 -7.23 8.21 -9.52
N ALA A 51 -6.13 8.35 -10.26
CA ALA A 51 -6.16 8.35 -11.73
C ALA A 51 -6.66 7.02 -12.30
N PHE A 52 -6.24 5.89 -11.70
CA PHE A 52 -6.70 4.55 -12.06
C PHE A 52 -8.21 4.37 -11.84
N CYS A 53 -8.73 4.86 -10.72
CA CYS A 53 -10.16 4.87 -10.44
C CYS A 53 -10.94 5.68 -11.49
N GLY A 54 -10.44 6.87 -11.86
CA GLY A 54 -11.00 7.68 -12.94
C GLY A 54 -11.01 6.95 -14.29
N PHE A 55 -9.88 6.35 -14.66
CA PHE A 55 -9.75 5.55 -15.87
C PHE A 55 -10.73 4.38 -15.92
N VAL A 56 -10.81 3.58 -14.85
CA VAL A 56 -11.74 2.45 -14.76
C VAL A 56 -13.18 2.92 -14.85
N THR A 57 -13.53 3.98 -14.14
CA THR A 57 -14.91 4.49 -14.10
C THR A 57 -15.33 5.04 -15.46
N GLN A 58 -14.45 5.75 -16.17
CA GLN A 58 -14.70 6.23 -17.54
C GLN A 58 -14.84 5.07 -18.55
N ARG A 59 -14.03 4.01 -18.40
CA ARG A 59 -14.09 2.84 -19.30
C ARG A 59 -15.31 1.96 -19.06
N LEU A 60 -15.66 1.71 -17.79
CA LEU A 60 -16.82 0.89 -17.42
C LEU A 60 -18.15 1.62 -17.62
N ASN A 61 -18.19 2.94 -17.39
CA ASN A 61 -19.38 3.78 -17.55
C ASN A 61 -19.35 4.61 -18.84
N ALA A 62 -18.69 4.13 -19.89
CA ALA A 62 -18.56 4.84 -21.17
C ALA A 62 -19.91 5.22 -21.82
N GLY A 63 -21.02 4.60 -21.38
CA GLY A 63 -22.39 4.93 -21.81
C GLY A 63 -23.19 5.85 -20.87
N SER A 64 -22.62 6.29 -19.74
CA SER A 64 -23.32 7.10 -18.73
C SER A 64 -22.87 8.57 -18.81
N ALA A 65 -23.82 9.50 -18.76
CA ALA A 65 -23.58 10.93 -18.97
C ALA A 65 -22.69 11.60 -17.89
N ASN A 66 -22.39 10.92 -16.77
CA ASN A 66 -21.55 11.47 -15.72
C ASN A 66 -20.73 10.38 -14.97
N PRO A 67 -19.43 10.19 -15.30
CA PRO A 67 -18.59 9.15 -14.70
C PRO A 67 -18.30 9.40 -13.21
N VAL A 68 -18.55 10.61 -12.69
CA VAL A 68 -18.26 10.96 -11.28
C VAL A 68 -19.39 10.50 -10.34
N LYS A 69 -20.62 10.38 -10.86
CA LYS A 69 -21.83 10.15 -10.08
C LYS A 69 -21.82 8.87 -9.21
N PRO A 70 -21.35 7.70 -9.70
CA PRO A 70 -21.36 6.48 -8.89
C PRO A 70 -20.46 6.59 -7.64
N VAL A 71 -19.34 7.33 -7.77
CA VAL A 71 -18.37 7.51 -6.67
C VAL A 71 -18.93 8.49 -5.64
N THR A 72 -19.54 9.60 -6.07
CA THR A 72 -20.16 10.58 -5.17
C THR A 72 -21.42 10.03 -4.49
N ASP A 73 -22.20 9.19 -5.19
CA ASP A 73 -23.33 8.47 -4.62
C ASP A 73 -22.85 7.48 -3.52
N TRP A 74 -21.73 6.78 -3.72
CA TRP A 74 -21.15 5.91 -2.70
C TRP A 74 -20.65 6.70 -1.48
N LEU A 75 -19.97 7.83 -1.70
CA LEU A 75 -19.51 8.72 -0.63
C LEU A 75 -20.67 9.25 0.22
N SER A 76 -21.73 9.72 -0.43
CA SER A 76 -22.91 10.24 0.26
C SER A 76 -23.72 9.15 0.99
N ALA A 77 -23.63 7.88 0.55
CA ALA A 77 -24.28 6.75 1.22
C ALA A 77 -23.49 6.22 2.44
N ASN A 78 -22.16 6.36 2.47
CA ASN A 78 -21.31 5.76 3.49
C ASN A 78 -20.67 6.76 4.46
N LEU A 79 -20.68 8.06 4.15
CA LEU A 79 -20.10 9.11 5.00
C LEU A 79 -21.17 10.08 5.52
N PRO A 80 -20.95 10.68 6.71
CA PRO A 80 -21.71 11.84 7.17
C PRO A 80 -21.63 12.98 6.15
N ARG A 81 -22.70 13.78 6.05
CA ARG A 81 -22.87 14.80 5.01
C ARG A 81 -21.70 15.78 4.93
N GLU A 82 -21.15 16.18 6.07
CA GLU A 82 -20.05 17.13 6.18
C GLU A 82 -18.76 16.57 5.59
N ALA A 83 -18.50 15.27 5.79
CA ALA A 83 -17.32 14.60 5.25
C ALA A 83 -17.49 14.31 3.75
N ALA A 84 -18.70 13.95 3.31
CA ALA A 84 -19.00 13.74 1.89
C ALA A 84 -18.81 15.04 1.08
N GLN A 85 -19.33 16.17 1.57
CA GLN A 85 -19.18 17.48 0.90
C GLN A 85 -17.72 17.95 0.83
N PHE A 86 -16.93 17.70 1.89
CA PHE A 86 -15.51 18.02 1.89
C PHE A 86 -14.71 17.24 0.84
N LEU A 87 -15.14 16.01 0.54
CA LEU A 87 -14.46 15.10 -0.40
C LEU A 87 -15.02 15.16 -1.82
N GLU A 88 -16.20 15.75 -2.02
CA GLU A 88 -16.88 15.79 -3.32
C GLU A 88 -16.07 16.54 -4.39
N GLU A 89 -15.59 17.74 -4.09
CA GLU A 89 -14.79 18.56 -5.01
C GLU A 89 -13.41 17.95 -5.33
N PRO A 90 -12.62 17.50 -4.33
CA PRO A 90 -11.35 16.81 -4.59
C PRO A 90 -11.52 15.54 -5.44
N VAL A 91 -12.55 14.74 -5.17
CA VAL A 91 -12.83 13.51 -5.91
C VAL A 91 -13.30 13.82 -7.33
N ALA A 92 -14.21 14.79 -7.50
CA ALA A 92 -14.67 15.20 -8.83
C ALA A 92 -13.52 15.74 -9.68
N ASN A 93 -12.66 16.59 -9.13
CA ASN A 93 -11.49 17.12 -9.83
C ASN A 93 -10.51 16.01 -10.21
N ALA A 94 -10.28 15.05 -9.32
CA ALA A 94 -9.34 13.97 -9.59
C ALA A 94 -9.87 12.94 -10.62
N LEU A 95 -11.19 12.78 -10.74
CA LEU A 95 -11.83 11.91 -11.74
C LEU A 95 -12.04 12.57 -13.11
N THR A 96 -12.02 13.91 -13.17
CA THR A 96 -12.21 14.69 -14.41
C THR A 96 -10.90 15.18 -15.03
N THR A 97 -9.84 15.33 -14.24
CA THR A 97 -8.51 15.71 -14.73
C THR A 97 -7.86 14.56 -15.52
N SER A 98 -7.40 14.84 -16.74
CA SER A 98 -6.83 13.92 -17.74
C SER A 98 -6.16 12.65 -17.17
N PRO A 99 -6.88 11.54 -17.04
CA PRO A 99 -6.40 10.35 -16.32
C PRO A 99 -5.16 9.71 -16.97
N ASP A 100 -4.96 9.85 -18.28
CA ASP A 100 -3.89 9.17 -19.03
C ASP A 100 -2.47 9.64 -18.67
N PHE A 101 -2.28 10.96 -18.50
CA PHE A 101 -0.97 11.51 -18.10
C PHE A 101 -0.68 11.20 -16.63
N LEU A 102 -1.68 11.33 -15.76
CA LEU A 102 -1.54 11.01 -14.34
C LEU A 102 -1.33 9.50 -14.10
N LEU A 103 -1.94 8.62 -14.92
CA LEU A 103 -1.70 7.17 -14.84
C LEU A 103 -0.23 6.84 -15.12
N SER A 104 0.30 7.39 -16.22
CA SER A 104 1.64 7.05 -16.70
C SER A 104 2.70 7.67 -15.81
N PHE A 105 2.59 8.97 -15.53
CA PHE A 105 3.55 9.69 -14.70
C PHE A 105 3.44 9.30 -13.23
N GLY A 106 2.22 9.27 -12.68
CA GLY A 106 1.96 8.85 -11.31
C GLY A 106 2.36 7.38 -11.08
N GLY A 107 2.06 6.50 -12.04
CA GLY A 107 2.48 5.10 -11.98
C GLY A 107 4.00 4.92 -12.00
N LEU A 108 4.71 5.66 -12.86
CA LEU A 108 6.17 5.61 -12.92
C LEU A 108 6.81 6.11 -11.62
N VAL A 109 6.34 7.25 -11.10
CA VAL A 109 6.86 7.85 -9.86
C VAL A 109 6.52 6.96 -8.66
N ALA A 110 5.31 6.39 -8.61
CA ALA A 110 4.91 5.43 -7.58
C ALA A 110 5.78 4.17 -7.62
N LEU A 111 6.09 3.64 -8.81
CA LEU A 111 6.96 2.47 -8.95
C LEU A 111 8.38 2.76 -8.44
N ILE A 112 8.94 3.93 -8.74
CA ILE A 112 10.27 4.34 -8.26
C ILE A 112 10.28 4.45 -6.72
N GLY A 113 9.25 5.07 -6.14
CA GLY A 113 9.10 5.16 -4.69
C GLY A 113 8.92 3.78 -4.02
N ALA A 114 8.03 2.96 -4.57
CA ALA A 114 7.71 1.63 -4.05
C ALA A 114 8.91 0.66 -4.17
N ARG A 115 9.72 0.76 -5.24
CA ARG A 115 11.01 0.04 -5.35
C ARG A 115 11.89 0.31 -4.12
N GLY A 116 11.99 1.57 -3.69
CA GLY A 116 12.77 1.96 -2.52
C GLY A 116 12.23 1.36 -1.23
N ALA A 117 10.90 1.36 -1.05
CA ALA A 117 10.25 0.73 0.09
C ALA A 117 10.49 -0.79 0.13
N MET A 118 10.29 -1.48 -0.99
CA MET A 118 10.51 -2.93 -1.09
C MET A 118 11.98 -3.30 -0.87
N GLY A 119 12.91 -2.47 -1.36
CA GLY A 119 14.34 -2.62 -1.13
C GLY A 119 14.73 -2.53 0.36
N ALA A 120 14.09 -1.61 1.10
CA ALA A 120 14.29 -1.44 2.54
C ALA A 120 13.64 -2.59 3.35
N ILE A 121 12.48 -3.10 2.91
CA ILE A 121 11.84 -4.28 3.50
C ILE A 121 12.74 -5.50 3.35
N MET A 122 13.31 -5.73 2.16
CA MET A 122 14.25 -6.84 1.95
C MET A 122 15.49 -6.74 2.82
N GLU A 123 16.07 -5.54 2.98
CA GLU A 123 17.17 -5.29 3.91
C GLU A 123 16.78 -5.61 5.36
N GLY A 124 15.61 -5.13 5.80
CA GLY A 124 15.09 -5.39 7.14
C GLY A 124 14.86 -6.87 7.42
N LEU A 125 14.32 -7.61 6.45
CA LEU A 125 14.12 -9.06 6.54
C LEU A 125 15.46 -9.80 6.60
N ASN A 126 16.40 -9.46 5.72
CA ASN A 126 17.73 -10.05 5.72
C ASN A 126 18.42 -9.86 7.09
N GLU A 127 18.34 -8.67 7.67
CA GLU A 127 18.90 -8.38 9.01
C GLU A 127 18.18 -9.13 10.14
N ALA A 128 16.85 -9.22 10.07
CA ALA A 128 16.04 -9.94 11.05
C ALA A 128 16.37 -11.45 11.07
N TYR A 129 16.56 -12.03 9.88
CA TYR A 129 16.94 -13.43 9.71
C TYR A 129 18.45 -13.67 9.74
N GLY A 130 19.28 -12.64 9.91
CA GLY A 130 20.74 -12.74 9.95
C GLY A 130 21.39 -13.18 8.63
N VAL A 131 20.69 -13.02 7.51
CA VAL A 131 21.16 -13.35 6.16
C VAL A 131 21.98 -12.19 5.62
N ARG A 132 23.24 -12.46 5.24
CA ARG A 132 24.07 -11.47 4.54
C ARG A 132 23.65 -11.42 3.08
N GLU A 133 23.37 -10.22 2.59
CA GLU A 133 23.08 -10.00 1.18
C GLU A 133 24.36 -10.19 0.34
N THR A 134 24.38 -11.23 -0.48
CA THR A 134 25.51 -11.56 -1.38
C THR A 134 25.21 -11.20 -2.83
N ARG A 135 23.97 -10.80 -3.15
CA ARG A 135 23.55 -10.46 -4.51
C ARG A 135 24.13 -9.11 -4.93
N SER A 136 24.42 -8.98 -6.23
CA SER A 136 24.80 -7.69 -6.80
C SER A 136 23.66 -6.68 -6.69
N TRP A 137 24.01 -5.39 -6.63
CA TRP A 137 23.03 -4.29 -6.53
C TRP A 137 21.96 -4.33 -7.64
N VAL A 138 22.34 -4.80 -8.83
CA VAL A 138 21.45 -4.96 -9.98
C VAL A 138 20.43 -6.07 -9.75
N ILE A 139 20.87 -7.26 -9.31
CA ILE A 139 19.96 -8.40 -9.04
C ILE A 139 18.99 -8.03 -7.92
N ARG A 140 19.51 -7.45 -6.83
CA ARG A 140 18.69 -7.01 -5.69
C ARG A 140 17.64 -5.98 -6.11
N THR A 141 18.05 -4.99 -6.90
CA THR A 141 17.14 -3.99 -7.47
C THR A 141 16.07 -4.65 -8.34
N GLY A 142 16.47 -5.58 -9.22
CA GLY A 142 15.56 -6.30 -10.10
C GLY A 142 14.52 -7.10 -9.31
N THR A 143 14.93 -7.76 -8.22
CA THR A 143 14.01 -8.46 -7.30
C THR A 143 13.05 -7.49 -6.62
N ALA A 144 13.52 -6.32 -6.17
CA ALA A 144 12.66 -5.30 -5.54
C ALA A 144 11.57 -4.82 -6.49
N VAL A 145 11.95 -4.46 -7.72
CA VAL A 145 11.03 -4.01 -8.76
C VAL A 145 10.08 -5.15 -9.14
N GLY A 146 10.59 -6.36 -9.35
CA GLY A 146 9.77 -7.53 -9.69
C GLY A 146 8.71 -7.84 -8.63
N LEU A 147 9.08 -7.82 -7.35
CA LEU A 147 8.13 -8.01 -6.24
C LEU A 147 7.11 -6.87 -6.16
N THR A 148 7.53 -5.63 -6.40
CA THR A 148 6.64 -4.46 -6.41
C THR A 148 5.61 -4.56 -7.54
N VAL A 149 6.05 -4.92 -8.74
CA VAL A 149 5.17 -5.12 -9.91
C VAL A 149 4.25 -6.31 -9.69
N ALA A 150 4.75 -7.43 -9.16
CA ALA A 150 3.93 -8.60 -8.85
C ALA A 150 2.82 -8.26 -7.83
N LEU A 151 3.16 -7.49 -6.79
CA LEU A 151 2.18 -7.00 -5.82
C LEU A 151 1.14 -6.09 -6.48
N ALA A 152 1.57 -5.14 -7.32
CA ALA A 152 0.66 -4.25 -8.04
C ALA A 152 -0.31 -5.03 -8.94
N VAL A 153 0.19 -6.00 -9.71
CA VAL A 153 -0.64 -6.88 -10.54
C VAL A 153 -1.61 -7.69 -9.68
N ALA A 154 -1.16 -8.27 -8.57
CA ALA A 154 -2.03 -9.00 -7.65
C ALA A 154 -3.15 -8.13 -7.09
N LEU A 155 -2.87 -6.87 -6.74
CA LEU A 155 -3.88 -5.90 -6.29
C LEU A 155 -4.89 -5.58 -7.40
N ILE A 156 -4.44 -5.35 -8.63
CA ILE A 156 -5.32 -5.06 -9.78
C ILE A 156 -6.21 -6.27 -10.10
N VAL A 157 -5.65 -7.48 -10.09
CA VAL A 157 -6.40 -8.73 -10.30
C VAL A 157 -7.42 -8.91 -9.18
N SER A 158 -7.03 -8.70 -7.92
CA SER A 158 -7.95 -8.79 -6.78
C SER A 158 -9.07 -7.76 -6.87
N ALA A 159 -8.77 -6.51 -7.23
CA ALA A 159 -9.77 -5.46 -7.38
C ALA A 159 -10.76 -5.79 -8.52
N THR A 160 -10.25 -6.22 -9.67
CA THR A 160 -11.08 -6.66 -10.80
C THR A 160 -11.97 -7.84 -10.40
N ALA A 161 -11.42 -8.84 -9.71
CA ALA A 161 -12.18 -9.98 -9.22
C ALA A 161 -13.31 -9.59 -8.24
N LEU A 162 -13.07 -8.60 -7.36
CA LEU A 162 -14.09 -8.06 -6.45
C LEU A 162 -15.21 -7.31 -7.20
N ILE A 163 -14.87 -6.60 -8.28
CA ILE A 163 -15.89 -5.91 -9.10
C ILE A 163 -16.75 -6.95 -9.84
N LEU A 164 -16.12 -7.95 -10.46
CA LEU A 164 -16.85 -9.02 -11.18
C LEU A 164 -17.74 -9.84 -10.23
N SER A 165 -17.31 -10.10 -9.00
CA SER A 165 -18.13 -10.80 -8.03
C SER A 165 -19.36 -9.99 -7.59
N SER A 166 -19.26 -8.66 -7.57
CA SER A 166 -20.39 -7.79 -7.24
C SER A 166 -21.50 -7.81 -8.30
N GLU A 167 -21.16 -7.98 -9.58
CA GLU A 167 -22.15 -8.14 -10.65
C GLU A 167 -22.81 -9.52 -10.60
N ALA A 168 -22.04 -10.59 -10.37
CA ALA A 168 -22.54 -11.95 -10.24
C ALA A 168 -23.51 -12.14 -9.06
N GLY A 169 -23.39 -11.31 -8.00
CA GLY A 169 -24.31 -11.33 -6.86
C GLY A 169 -25.68 -10.69 -7.12
N ARG A 170 -25.80 -9.88 -8.18
CA ARG A 170 -27.03 -9.14 -8.49
C ARG A 170 -27.98 -9.91 -9.42
N ASP A 171 -27.49 -10.93 -10.13
CA ASP A 171 -28.30 -11.81 -10.98
C ASP A 171 -28.97 -12.97 -10.20
N ILE A 172 -28.62 -13.14 -8.93
CA ILE A 172 -29.12 -14.20 -8.04
C ILE A 172 -29.98 -13.67 -6.86
N ALA A 173 -30.21 -12.35 -6.79
CA ALA A 173 -31.06 -11.69 -5.79
C ALA A 173 -32.31 -11.11 -6.45
#